data_AF-A0A7V4MNT9-F1
#
_entry.id   AF-A0A7V4MNT9-F1
#
_cell.length_a   1.000
_cell.length_b   1.000
_cell.length_c   1.000
_cell.angle_alpha   90.00
_cell.angle_beta   90.00
_cell.angle_gamma   90.00
#
_symmetry.space_group_name_H-M   'P 1'
#
loop_
_entity.id
_entity.type
_entity.pdbx_description
1 polymer ?
#
loop_
_entity_poly.entity_id
_entity_poly.type
_entity_poly.pdbx_seq_one_letter_code
_entity_poly.pdbx_strand_id
1 'polypeptide(L)'
;MNPSSGSGRQEILGSAYVGLGVTAVAAFILSAVAAVADIRLPASLWWLVLVGVLLSAVVWLLQTRTGATHGNLATLAMRIGTRPFDAKALGFSIAAAALCAVFARDWLPVPLLGATALLCLSLLRQEGRVEHGIPILYAPPVGPEPPPAPAPQPGQAVDPASALEPRSFAWEADFTSEERASLQITLNVLLSRLQEFRDKNPYKNAGPPRRPDFREFVRGGVTAETLDAARKLRRYTEDNGWTAYHEVCAVLALAQSIPYSLDRDSRNLDEYWRYPIETLYDQTGDREDSSILAACLLLALGHEVAMLRMPEHVAIGVAAGQGFPPAERLVQSTYFYCEATQSGWRVGQVPEDVNPGDIEVVRI
;
A
#
# COMPACT_ATOMS: atom_id res chain seq x y z
N MET A 1 -38.04 9.03 -4.25
CA MET A 1 -38.56 10.32 -3.75
C MET A 1 -37.97 10.56 -2.37
N ASN A 2 -37.31 11.71 -2.20
CA ASN A 2 -36.78 12.33 -0.96
C ASN A 2 -35.58 11.67 -0.23
N PRO A 3 -34.74 12.45 0.50
CA PRO A 3 -33.75 13.43 0.00
C PRO A 3 -32.39 13.38 0.76
N SER A 4 -31.55 14.39 0.54
CA SER A 4 -30.42 14.88 1.37
C SER A 4 -29.00 14.30 1.19
N SER A 5 -28.32 14.69 0.10
CA SER A 5 -26.84 14.77 0.05
C SER A 5 -26.33 16.20 -0.23
N GLY A 6 -27.22 17.20 -0.18
CA GLY A 6 -26.93 18.58 -0.60
C GLY A 6 -26.51 19.57 0.50
N SER A 7 -26.69 19.28 1.79
CA SER A 7 -26.47 20.31 2.84
C SER A 7 -25.00 20.49 3.21
N GLY A 8 -24.21 19.41 3.27
CA GLY A 8 -22.79 19.50 3.68
C GLY A 8 -21.90 20.28 2.71
N ARG A 9 -22.21 20.24 1.40
CA ARG A 9 -21.43 20.95 0.37
C ARG A 9 -21.68 22.46 0.43
N GLN A 10 -22.89 22.91 0.79
CA GLN A 10 -23.20 24.33 0.94
C GLN A 10 -22.76 24.90 2.30
N GLU A 11 -22.77 24.11 3.38
CA GLU A 11 -22.28 24.55 4.69
C GLU A 11 -20.76 24.76 4.71
N ILE A 12 -20.00 23.87 4.03
CA ILE A 12 -18.53 23.98 3.96
C ILE A 12 -18.10 25.14 3.06
N LEU A 13 -18.71 25.29 1.88
CA LEU A 13 -18.50 26.47 1.03
C LEU A 13 -18.91 27.75 1.76
N GLY A 14 -20.05 27.76 2.45
CA GLY A 14 -20.52 28.89 3.25
C GLY A 14 -19.53 29.31 4.34
N SER A 15 -18.95 28.35 5.07
CA SER A 15 -17.97 28.64 6.13
C SER A 15 -16.65 29.23 5.61
N ALA A 16 -16.18 28.79 4.43
CA ALA A 16 -14.98 29.33 3.79
C ALA A 16 -15.22 30.74 3.20
N TYR A 17 -16.40 30.99 2.61
CA TYR A 17 -16.81 32.32 2.17
C TYR A 17 -16.96 33.30 3.35
N VAL A 18 -17.48 32.83 4.48
CA VAL A 18 -17.57 33.63 5.72
C VAL A 18 -16.18 33.93 6.29
N GLY A 19 -15.25 32.96 6.30
CA GLY A 19 -13.89 33.17 6.78
C GLY A 19 -13.11 34.22 5.99
N LEU A 20 -13.09 34.10 4.65
CA LEU A 20 -12.46 35.07 3.74
C LEU A 20 -13.15 36.43 3.75
N GLY A 21 -14.48 36.44 3.82
CA GLY A 21 -15.27 37.67 3.94
C GLY A 21 -14.96 38.41 5.24
N VAL A 22 -14.90 37.71 6.37
CA VAL A 22 -14.59 38.30 7.68
C VAL A 22 -13.16 38.83 7.74
N THR A 23 -12.17 38.14 7.16
CA THR A 23 -10.79 38.66 7.14
C THR A 23 -10.63 39.87 6.22
N ALA A 24 -11.26 39.85 5.04
CA ALA A 24 -11.23 40.98 4.13
C ALA A 24 -11.98 42.21 4.70
N VAL A 25 -13.13 42.00 5.34
CA VAL A 25 -13.88 43.06 6.01
C VAL A 25 -13.13 43.59 7.23
N ALA A 26 -12.50 42.72 8.03
CA ALA A 26 -11.67 43.16 9.16
C ALA A 26 -10.46 43.98 8.69
N ALA A 27 -9.79 43.57 7.61
CA ALA A 27 -8.69 44.33 7.00
C ALA A 27 -9.17 45.68 6.43
N PHE A 28 -10.35 45.71 5.80
CA PHE A 28 -10.94 46.94 5.28
C PHE A 28 -11.36 47.91 6.39
N ILE A 29 -11.97 47.39 7.47
CA ILE A 29 -12.32 48.18 8.66
C ILE A 29 -11.05 48.71 9.34
N LEU A 30 -10.01 47.88 9.51
CA LEU A 30 -8.73 48.35 10.07
C LEU A 30 -8.12 49.46 9.22
N SER A 31 -8.17 49.32 7.89
CA SER A 31 -7.66 50.33 6.96
C SER A 31 -8.50 51.62 7.00
N ALA A 32 -9.82 51.51 7.11
CA ALA A 32 -10.72 52.66 7.22
C ALA A 32 -10.55 53.38 8.56
N VAL A 33 -10.40 52.63 9.66
CA VAL A 33 -10.11 53.18 10.99
C VAL A 33 -8.75 53.87 11.02
N ALA A 34 -7.71 53.27 10.42
CA ALA A 34 -6.39 53.88 10.31
C ALA A 34 -6.41 55.16 9.47
N ALA A 35 -7.21 55.20 8.40
CA ALA A 35 -7.39 56.38 7.55
C ALA A 35 -8.18 57.51 8.25
N VAL A 36 -9.23 57.17 9.01
CA VAL A 36 -10.03 58.14 9.78
C VAL A 36 -9.25 58.67 10.99
N ALA A 37 -8.36 57.86 11.58
CA ALA A 37 -7.53 58.25 12.71
C ALA A 37 -6.21 58.96 12.32
N ASP A 38 -5.98 59.22 11.02
CA ASP A 38 -4.76 59.82 10.47
C ASP A 38 -3.46 59.11 10.94
N ILE A 39 -3.55 57.80 11.16
CA ILE A 39 -2.43 56.97 11.60
C ILE A 39 -1.62 56.60 10.35
N ARG A 40 -0.46 57.25 10.19
CA ARG A 40 0.53 56.87 9.16
C ARG A 40 1.16 55.52 9.52
N LEU A 41 0.53 54.43 9.06
CA LEU A 41 1.12 53.10 9.16
C LEU A 41 2.41 53.07 8.34
N PRO A 42 3.56 52.64 8.91
CA PRO A 42 4.80 52.53 8.17
C PRO A 42 4.64 51.53 7.03
N ALA A 43 5.36 51.74 5.92
CA ALA A 43 5.27 50.88 4.72
C ALA A 43 5.51 49.39 5.01
N SER A 44 6.22 49.06 6.09
CA SER A 44 6.43 47.70 6.59
C SER A 44 5.15 46.98 7.02
N LEU A 45 4.14 47.70 7.50
CA LEU A 45 2.83 47.13 7.87
C LEU A 45 2.01 46.77 6.63
N TRP A 46 2.11 47.56 5.55
CA TRP A 46 1.49 47.23 4.27
C TRP A 46 2.11 45.99 3.62
N TRP A 47 3.42 45.76 3.82
CA TRP A 47 4.08 44.53 3.40
C TRP A 47 3.55 43.30 4.15
N LEU A 48 3.28 43.40 5.45
CA LEU A 48 2.69 42.30 6.23
C LEU A 48 1.28 41.96 5.76
N VAL A 49 0.46 42.97 5.45
CA VAL A 49 -0.87 42.77 4.86
C VAL A 49 -0.76 42.08 3.50
N LEU A 50 0.16 42.52 2.62
CA LEU A 50 0.37 41.91 1.32
C LEU A 50 0.84 40.45 1.42
N VAL A 51 1.77 40.16 2.33
CA VAL A 51 2.25 38.78 2.58
C VAL A 51 1.11 37.90 3.11
N GLY A 52 0.27 38.42 4.01
CA GLY A 52 -0.91 37.71 4.49
C GLY A 52 -1.92 37.39 3.37
N VAL A 53 -2.15 38.34 2.46
CA VAL A 53 -3.01 38.14 1.28
C VAL A 53 -2.41 37.12 0.32
N LEU A 54 -1.10 37.17 0.05
CA LEU A 54 -0.41 36.23 -0.82
C LEU A 54 -0.38 34.81 -0.24
N LEU A 55 -0.11 34.66 1.06
CA LEU A 55 -0.17 33.36 1.73
C LEU A 55 -1.59 32.78 1.69
N SER A 56 -2.61 33.62 1.91
CA SER A 56 -4.01 33.20 1.80
C SER A 56 -4.38 32.81 0.36
N ALA A 57 -3.87 33.51 -0.64
CA ALA A 57 -4.06 33.18 -2.06
C ALA A 57 -3.35 31.89 -2.46
N VAL A 58 -2.16 31.62 -1.92
CA VAL A 58 -1.42 30.36 -2.12
C VAL A 58 -2.17 29.21 -1.47
N VAL A 59 -2.65 29.37 -0.24
CA VAL A 59 -3.51 28.37 0.43
C VAL A 59 -4.77 28.10 -0.38
N TRP A 60 -5.43 29.15 -0.90
CA TRP A 60 -6.60 29.03 -1.79
C TRP A 60 -6.27 28.33 -3.12
N LEU A 61 -5.14 28.64 -3.75
CA LEU A 61 -4.67 27.98 -4.99
C LEU A 61 -4.34 26.49 -4.77
N LEU A 62 -3.73 26.16 -3.62
CA LEU A 62 -3.47 24.78 -3.22
C LEU A 62 -4.78 24.03 -2.94
N GLN A 63 -5.77 24.70 -2.32
CA GLN A 63 -7.11 24.14 -2.09
C GLN A 63 -7.93 23.98 -3.38
N THR A 64 -7.80 24.88 -4.36
CA THR A 64 -8.54 24.81 -5.64
C THR A 64 -7.93 23.83 -6.62
N ARG A 65 -6.60 23.67 -6.67
CA ARG A 65 -5.95 22.60 -7.44
C ARG A 65 -6.25 21.21 -6.91
N THR A 66 -6.50 21.08 -5.60
CA THR A 66 -6.87 19.80 -4.96
C THR A 66 -8.37 19.55 -4.94
N GLY A 67 -9.20 20.60 -4.95
CA GLY A 67 -10.65 20.51 -4.99
C GLY A 67 -11.24 20.11 -6.35
N ALA A 68 -10.48 20.18 -7.44
CA ALA A 68 -10.91 19.70 -8.75
C ALA A 68 -10.81 18.16 -8.88
N THR A 69 -10.06 17.50 -8.00
CA THR A 69 -9.81 16.06 -8.05
C THR A 69 -9.90 15.46 -6.66
N HIS A 70 -11.13 15.23 -6.18
CA HIS A 70 -11.52 14.45 -4.98
C HIS A 70 -12.11 15.32 -3.86
N GLY A 71 -13.38 15.02 -3.53
CA GLY A 71 -14.03 15.50 -2.32
C GLY A 71 -13.40 14.83 -1.11
N ASN A 72 -12.60 15.58 -0.35
CA ASN A 72 -12.50 15.57 1.11
C ASN A 72 -11.22 16.30 1.52
N LEU A 73 -11.36 17.56 1.92
CA LEU A 73 -10.29 18.40 2.48
C LEU A 73 -9.63 17.76 3.74
N ALA A 74 -10.37 16.92 4.46
CA ALA A 74 -9.84 16.13 5.59
C ALA A 74 -8.74 15.15 5.17
N THR A 75 -8.81 14.62 3.94
CA THR A 75 -7.87 13.60 3.44
C THR A 75 -6.58 14.25 2.93
N LEU A 76 -6.62 15.49 2.43
CA LEU A 76 -5.42 16.24 2.06
C LEU A 76 -4.63 16.70 3.29
N ALA A 77 -5.31 17.12 4.36
CA ALA A 77 -4.68 17.45 5.64
C ALA A 77 -3.98 16.23 6.28
N MET A 78 -4.53 15.03 6.07
CA MET A 78 -3.88 13.77 6.48
C MET A 78 -2.74 13.34 5.53
N ARG A 79 -2.83 13.61 4.22
CA ARG A 79 -1.78 13.27 3.23
C ARG A 79 -0.49 14.09 3.39
N ILE A 80 -0.53 15.27 3.99
CA ILE A 80 0.66 16.10 4.25
C ILE A 80 1.41 15.64 5.53
N GLY A 81 1.01 14.52 6.15
CA GLY A 81 1.76 13.96 7.30
C GLY A 81 1.75 14.86 8.54
N THR A 82 0.89 15.88 8.58
CA THR A 82 0.59 16.55 9.84
C THR A 82 -0.33 15.64 10.64
N ARG A 83 0.23 14.99 11.68
CA ARG A 83 -0.57 14.42 12.77
C ARG A 83 -1.67 15.42 13.17
N PRO A 84 -2.84 14.97 13.67
CA PRO A 84 -3.95 15.85 14.02
C PRO A 84 -3.41 16.97 14.91
N PHE A 85 -3.34 18.18 14.33
CA PHE A 85 -2.84 19.41 14.95
C PHE A 85 -1.70 19.18 15.95
N ASP A 86 -0.44 19.23 15.49
CA ASP A 86 0.68 19.37 16.42
C ASP A 86 0.54 20.74 17.10
N ALA A 87 -0.13 20.76 18.26
CA ALA A 87 -0.38 21.95 19.07
C ALA A 87 0.95 22.65 19.42
N LYS A 88 2.06 21.93 19.36
CA LYS A 88 3.41 22.48 19.52
C LYS A 88 3.86 23.26 18.28
N ALA A 89 3.54 22.80 17.06
CA ALA A 89 3.87 23.53 15.83
C ALA A 89 3.01 24.79 15.65
N LEU A 90 1.72 24.72 15.99
CA LEU A 90 0.84 25.91 16.04
C LEU A 90 1.30 26.86 17.15
N GLY A 91 1.58 26.33 18.34
CA GLY A 91 2.12 27.11 19.46
C GLY A 91 3.44 27.79 19.11
N PHE A 92 4.33 27.10 18.40
CA PHE A 92 5.60 27.66 17.93
C PHE A 92 5.38 28.74 16.86
N SER A 93 4.42 28.55 15.96
CA SER A 93 4.09 29.54 14.91
C SER A 93 3.44 30.80 15.49
N ILE A 94 2.54 30.64 16.47
CA ILE A 94 1.93 31.76 17.21
C ILE A 94 2.99 32.46 18.07
N ALA A 95 3.85 31.71 18.75
CA ALA A 95 4.94 32.28 19.55
C ALA A 95 5.95 33.02 18.66
N ALA A 96 6.32 32.47 17.50
CA ALA A 96 7.19 33.12 16.54
C ALA A 96 6.54 34.38 15.95
N ALA A 97 5.24 34.34 15.61
CA ALA A 97 4.51 35.51 15.14
C ALA A 97 4.37 36.60 16.22
N ALA A 98 4.16 36.22 17.47
CA ALA A 98 4.16 37.13 18.61
C ALA A 98 5.55 37.73 18.87
N LEU A 99 6.62 36.92 18.74
CA LEU A 99 8.00 37.40 18.81
C LEU A 99 8.30 38.39 17.67
N CYS A 100 7.81 38.12 16.45
CA CYS A 100 7.92 39.03 15.31
C CYS A 100 7.21 40.37 15.55
N ALA A 101 6.05 40.35 16.21
CA ALA A 101 5.32 41.57 16.56
C ALA A 101 6.04 42.40 17.63
N VAL A 102 6.75 41.75 18.56
CA VAL A 102 7.51 42.41 19.64
C VAL A 102 8.86 42.95 19.16
N PHE A 103 9.50 42.29 18.18
CA PHE A 103 10.84 42.64 17.68
C PHE A 103 10.85 43.24 16.27
N ALA A 104 9.74 43.81 15.81
CA ALA A 104 9.63 44.59 14.59
C ALA A 104 10.38 45.94 14.70
N ARG A 105 11.69 45.86 14.97
CA ARG A 105 12.65 46.95 14.86
C ARG A 105 13.58 46.60 13.70
N ASP A 106 13.15 47.05 12.53
CA ASP A 106 13.81 47.32 11.24
C ASP A 106 14.75 46.29 10.58
N TRP A 107 15.32 45.27 11.25
CA TRP A 107 16.40 44.45 10.64
C TRP A 107 16.26 42.91 10.80
N LEU A 108 15.23 42.42 11.49
CA LEU A 108 15.03 40.97 11.71
C LEU A 108 14.16 40.17 10.70
N PRO A 109 13.29 40.75 9.84
CA PRO A 109 12.32 39.95 9.08
C PRO A 109 12.93 39.15 7.92
N VAL A 110 14.05 39.59 7.34
CA VAL A 110 14.70 38.94 6.20
C VAL A 110 15.31 37.57 6.54
N PRO A 111 16.15 37.43 7.58
CA PRO A 111 16.71 36.13 7.95
C PRO A 111 15.64 35.14 8.42
N LEU A 112 14.55 35.62 9.04
CA LEU A 112 13.46 34.76 9.51
C LEU A 112 12.59 34.23 8.37
N LEU A 113 12.30 35.06 7.36
CA LEU A 113 11.65 34.60 6.12
C LEU A 113 12.51 33.57 5.39
N GLY A 114 13.84 33.77 5.35
CA GLY A 114 14.79 32.80 4.81
C GLY A 114 14.76 31.47 5.57
N ALA A 115 14.76 31.50 6.91
CA ALA A 115 14.68 30.30 7.74
C ALA A 115 13.33 29.57 7.57
N THR A 116 12.23 30.31 7.47
CA THR A 116 10.89 29.74 7.25
C THR A 116 10.78 29.11 5.87
N ALA A 117 11.33 29.77 4.84
CA ALA A 117 11.39 29.22 3.48
C ALA A 117 12.26 27.96 3.40
N LEU A 118 13.41 27.94 4.08
CA LEU A 118 14.28 26.75 4.17
C LEU A 118 13.61 25.60 4.93
N LEU A 119 12.85 25.90 5.99
CA LEU A 119 12.08 24.90 6.72
C LEU A 119 10.95 24.34 5.84
N CYS A 120 10.19 25.18 5.15
CA CYS A 120 9.18 24.75 4.17
C CYS A 120 9.81 23.93 3.04
N LEU A 121 10.97 24.32 2.51
CA LEU A 121 11.72 23.53 1.52
C LEU A 121 12.21 22.20 2.10
N SER A 122 12.62 22.15 3.37
CA SER A 122 13.04 20.90 4.03
C SER A 122 11.86 19.95 4.26
N LEU A 123 10.68 20.50 4.55
CA LEU A 123 9.43 19.74 4.73
C LEU A 123 8.87 19.28 3.38
N LEU A 124 8.99 20.09 2.32
CA LEU A 124 8.66 19.69 0.94
C LEU A 124 9.65 18.64 0.40
N ARG A 125 10.94 18.72 0.78
CA ARG A 125 11.95 17.69 0.46
C ARG A 125 11.81 16.43 1.31
N GLN A 126 11.00 16.48 2.37
CA GLN A 126 10.52 15.32 3.12
C GLN A 126 9.27 14.68 2.50
N GLU A 127 8.87 15.05 1.27
CA GLU A 127 8.13 14.11 0.42
C GLU A 127 8.86 12.76 0.47
N GLY A 128 8.14 11.77 0.96
CA GLY A 128 8.68 10.65 1.69
C GLY A 128 9.92 10.07 1.02
N ARG A 129 10.96 9.91 1.83
CA ARG A 129 11.83 8.75 1.65
C ARG A 129 10.93 7.54 1.88
N VAL A 130 10.17 7.17 0.85
CA VAL A 130 9.47 5.91 0.74
C VAL A 130 10.61 4.90 0.88
N GLU A 131 10.68 4.24 2.04
CA GLU A 131 11.57 3.10 2.18
C GLU A 131 11.13 2.10 1.12
N HIS A 132 11.88 2.08 0.02
CA HIS A 132 11.72 1.10 -1.03
C HIS A 132 11.99 -0.27 -0.43
N GLY A 133 10.93 -1.06 -0.29
CA GLY A 133 10.98 -2.45 0.16
C GLY A 133 11.39 -2.59 1.62
N ILE A 134 10.55 -3.31 2.37
CA ILE A 134 11.05 -3.98 3.57
C ILE A 134 12.25 -4.83 3.11
N PRO A 135 13.45 -4.69 3.72
CA PRO A 135 14.59 -5.50 3.33
C PRO A 135 14.20 -6.97 3.46
N ILE A 136 14.52 -7.77 2.43
CA ILE A 136 14.22 -9.20 2.41
C ILE A 136 14.80 -9.82 3.69
N LEU A 137 13.94 -10.18 4.65
CA LEU A 137 14.35 -10.81 5.91
C LEU A 137 14.93 -12.21 5.68
N TYR A 138 14.74 -12.75 4.48
CA TYR A 138 15.41 -13.93 3.93
C TYR A 138 16.31 -13.56 2.75
N ALA A 139 17.48 -12.99 3.02
CA ALA A 139 18.57 -13.12 2.06
C ALA A 139 18.98 -14.61 2.04
N PRO A 140 18.79 -15.38 0.93
CA PRO A 140 19.55 -16.61 0.80
C PRO A 140 21.03 -16.25 0.90
N PRO A 141 21.90 -17.15 1.40
CA PRO A 141 23.33 -16.88 1.43
C PRO A 141 23.75 -16.40 0.04
N VAL A 142 24.28 -15.17 -0.04
CA VAL A 142 24.86 -14.61 -1.25
C VAL A 142 26.16 -15.38 -1.49
N GLY A 143 26.01 -16.61 -1.99
CA GLY A 143 27.05 -17.26 -2.76
C GLY A 143 27.19 -16.50 -4.09
N PRO A 144 28.36 -16.60 -4.74
CA PRO A 144 28.49 -16.09 -6.10
C PRO A 144 27.34 -16.64 -6.95
N GLU A 145 26.68 -15.76 -7.70
CA GLU A 145 25.70 -16.16 -8.70
C GLU A 145 26.35 -17.27 -9.54
N PRO A 146 25.79 -18.49 -9.57
CA PRO A 146 26.34 -19.56 -10.39
C PRO A 146 26.47 -19.01 -11.80
N PRO A 147 27.63 -19.14 -12.46
CA PRO A 147 27.77 -18.69 -13.83
C PRO A 147 26.62 -19.28 -14.65
N PRO A 148 26.03 -18.49 -15.58
CA PRO A 148 24.90 -18.94 -16.38
C PRO A 148 25.24 -20.32 -16.92
N ALA A 149 24.41 -21.31 -16.57
CA ALA A 149 24.64 -22.68 -16.97
C ALA A 149 24.86 -22.68 -18.49
N PRO A 150 25.97 -23.25 -18.99
CA PRO A 150 26.22 -23.27 -20.41
C PRO A 150 25.00 -23.87 -21.10
N ALA A 151 24.52 -23.20 -22.16
CA ALA A 151 23.42 -23.70 -22.95
C ALA A 151 23.71 -25.18 -23.29
N PRO A 152 22.76 -26.10 -23.06
CA PRO A 152 23.00 -27.52 -23.25
C PRO A 152 23.53 -27.74 -24.67
N GLN A 153 24.69 -28.38 -24.77
CA GLN A 153 25.27 -28.70 -26.07
C GLN A 153 24.29 -29.64 -26.79
N PRO A 154 23.98 -29.42 -28.08
CA PRO A 154 23.06 -30.28 -28.82
C PRO A 154 23.52 -31.75 -28.72
N GLY A 155 22.72 -32.59 -28.05
CA GLY A 155 23.00 -34.02 -27.89
C GLY A 155 23.48 -34.48 -26.52
N GLN A 156 23.66 -33.59 -25.53
CA GLN A 156 23.96 -34.01 -24.15
C GLN A 156 22.65 -34.34 -23.42
N ALA A 157 22.49 -35.59 -22.97
CA ALA A 157 21.35 -35.99 -22.15
C ALA A 157 21.36 -35.17 -20.85
N VAL A 158 20.34 -34.33 -20.67
CA VAL A 158 20.13 -33.60 -19.42
C VAL A 158 19.87 -34.63 -18.33
N ASP A 159 20.63 -34.59 -17.23
CA ASP A 159 20.35 -35.42 -16.06
C ASP A 159 18.90 -35.17 -15.64
N PRO A 160 18.01 -36.19 -15.60
CA PRO A 160 16.62 -36.04 -15.22
C PRO A 160 16.45 -35.29 -13.88
N ALA A 161 17.42 -35.40 -12.97
CA ALA A 161 17.40 -34.70 -11.68
C ALA A 161 17.62 -33.18 -11.78
N SER A 162 18.14 -32.69 -12.91
CA SER A 162 18.41 -31.27 -13.19
C SER A 162 17.45 -30.64 -14.19
N ALA A 163 16.44 -31.39 -14.66
CA ALA A 163 15.50 -30.93 -15.66
C ALA A 163 14.68 -29.73 -15.14
N LEU A 164 14.72 -28.64 -15.92
CA LEU A 164 13.95 -27.42 -15.68
C LEU A 164 12.84 -27.31 -16.71
N GLU A 165 11.62 -26.99 -16.25
CA GLU A 165 10.49 -26.77 -17.14
C GLU A 165 9.92 -25.35 -16.97
N PRO A 166 9.73 -24.59 -18.06
CA PRO A 166 9.20 -23.25 -17.98
C PRO A 166 7.69 -23.24 -17.73
N ARG A 167 7.25 -22.33 -16.86
CA ARG A 167 5.84 -21.99 -16.59
C ARG A 167 5.65 -20.49 -16.66
N SER A 168 4.70 -20.05 -17.48
CA SER A 168 4.47 -18.63 -17.77
C SER A 168 3.13 -18.19 -17.21
N PHE A 169 3.12 -17.01 -16.62
CA PHE A 169 1.96 -16.36 -16.04
C PHE A 169 1.83 -14.97 -16.62
N ALA A 170 0.63 -14.61 -17.02
CA ALA A 170 0.28 -13.25 -17.42
C ALA A 170 -1.05 -12.90 -16.75
N TRP A 171 -1.10 -11.76 -16.08
CA TRP A 171 -2.29 -11.34 -15.33
C TRP A 171 -2.39 -9.82 -15.25
N GLU A 172 -3.57 -9.36 -14.87
CA GLU A 172 -3.88 -7.96 -14.63
C GLU A 172 -4.05 -7.73 -13.13
N ALA A 173 -3.45 -6.68 -12.60
CA ALA A 173 -3.60 -6.25 -11.22
C ALA A 173 -4.31 -4.90 -11.16
N ASP A 174 -5.47 -4.85 -10.51
CA ASP A 174 -6.18 -3.61 -10.22
C ASP A 174 -5.78 -3.08 -8.84
N PHE A 175 -5.15 -1.91 -8.79
CA PHE A 175 -4.77 -1.26 -7.52
C PHE A 175 -5.90 -0.37 -7.00
N THR A 176 -6.54 0.34 -7.92
CA THR A 176 -7.70 1.21 -7.66
C THR A 176 -8.74 1.06 -8.80
N SER A 177 -9.79 1.88 -8.83
CA SER A 177 -10.74 1.90 -9.97
C SER A 177 -10.13 2.44 -11.26
N GLU A 178 -9.05 3.21 -11.15
CA GLU A 178 -8.42 3.92 -12.27
C GLU A 178 -7.01 3.41 -12.57
N GLU A 179 -6.39 2.75 -11.59
CA GLU A 179 -5.00 2.29 -11.65
C GLU A 179 -4.94 0.77 -11.76
N ARG A 180 -4.33 0.31 -12.86
CA ARG A 180 -4.17 -1.10 -13.21
C ARG A 180 -2.81 -1.34 -13.86
N ALA A 181 -2.33 -2.57 -13.81
CA ALA A 181 -1.11 -2.98 -14.52
C ALA A 181 -1.20 -4.41 -15.05
N SER A 182 -0.61 -4.62 -16.22
CA SER A 182 -0.37 -5.94 -16.82
C SER A 182 1.01 -6.45 -16.39
N LEU A 183 1.06 -7.67 -15.86
CA LEU A 183 2.29 -8.32 -15.44
C LEU A 183 2.48 -9.65 -16.16
N GLN A 184 3.75 -10.01 -16.38
CA GLN A 184 4.09 -11.31 -16.93
C GLN A 184 5.39 -11.83 -16.31
N ILE A 185 5.39 -13.09 -15.88
CA ILE A 185 6.61 -13.78 -15.42
C ILE A 185 6.68 -15.16 -16.04
N THR A 186 7.90 -15.61 -16.34
CA THR A 186 8.19 -17.01 -16.66
C THR A 186 9.12 -17.58 -15.61
N LEU A 187 8.74 -18.69 -14.99
CA LEU A 187 9.53 -19.40 -13.98
C LEU A 187 10.08 -20.68 -14.58
N ASN A 188 11.31 -21.06 -14.21
CA ASN A 188 11.86 -22.37 -14.53
C ASN A 188 11.75 -23.25 -13.29
N VAL A 189 10.89 -24.27 -13.35
CA VAL A 189 10.62 -25.17 -12.22
C VAL A 189 11.55 -26.37 -12.29
N LEU A 190 12.27 -26.65 -11.21
CA LEU A 190 13.11 -27.85 -11.12
C LEU A 190 12.25 -29.08 -10.83
N LEU A 191 12.18 -30.01 -11.79
CA LEU A 191 11.27 -31.16 -11.72
C LEU A 191 11.58 -32.10 -10.55
N SER A 192 12.86 -32.25 -10.18
CA SER A 192 13.24 -33.08 -9.03
C SER A 192 12.75 -32.50 -7.70
N ARG A 193 12.79 -31.17 -7.53
CA ARG A 193 12.23 -30.50 -6.35
C ARG A 193 10.72 -30.57 -6.33
N LEU A 194 10.06 -30.35 -7.48
CA LEU A 194 8.62 -30.54 -7.59
C LEU A 194 8.21 -31.95 -7.13
N GLN A 195 8.94 -32.97 -7.59
CA GLN A 195 8.68 -34.35 -7.22
C GLN A 195 8.91 -34.61 -5.72
N GLU A 196 9.98 -34.08 -5.13
CA GLU A 196 10.24 -34.15 -3.68
C GLU A 196 9.06 -33.58 -2.87
N PHE A 197 8.52 -32.42 -3.30
CA PHE A 197 7.40 -31.77 -2.63
C PHE A 197 6.10 -32.57 -2.76
N ARG A 198 5.83 -33.14 -3.93
CA ARG A 198 4.71 -34.07 -4.13
C ARG A 198 4.84 -35.32 -3.26
N ASP A 199 6.05 -35.86 -3.14
CA ASP A 199 6.30 -37.10 -2.39
C ASP A 199 6.16 -36.93 -0.89
N LYS A 200 6.56 -35.77 -0.35
CA LYS A 200 6.40 -35.45 1.07
C LYS A 200 5.03 -34.88 1.44
N ASN A 201 4.21 -34.52 0.45
CA ASN A 201 2.91 -33.92 0.69
C ASN A 201 2.04 -34.86 1.54
N PRO A 202 1.58 -34.44 2.74
CA PRO A 202 0.89 -35.31 3.68
C PRO A 202 -0.43 -35.87 3.14
N TYR A 203 -1.06 -35.18 2.18
CA TYR A 203 -2.32 -35.58 1.57
C TYR A 203 -2.17 -36.72 0.55
N LYS A 204 -0.95 -37.04 0.11
CA LYS A 204 -0.71 -38.07 -0.92
C LYS A 204 -1.19 -39.47 -0.52
N ASN A 205 -1.03 -39.85 0.75
CA ASN A 205 -1.26 -41.23 1.21
C ASN A 205 -2.17 -41.34 2.45
N ALA A 206 -2.23 -40.31 3.30
CA ALA A 206 -2.81 -40.41 4.64
C ALA A 206 -4.26 -39.92 4.75
N GLY A 207 -4.82 -39.36 3.68
CA GLY A 207 -6.03 -38.54 3.75
C GLY A 207 -5.78 -37.22 4.52
N PRO A 208 -6.76 -36.30 4.51
CA PRO A 208 -6.57 -34.99 5.11
C PRO A 208 -6.33 -35.09 6.62
N PRO A 209 -5.28 -34.47 7.18
CA PRO A 209 -5.18 -34.32 8.62
C PRO A 209 -6.42 -33.57 9.13
N ARG A 210 -6.93 -33.93 10.32
CA ARG A 210 -8.13 -33.28 10.89
C ARG A 210 -8.03 -31.75 10.95
N ARG A 211 -6.80 -31.23 11.08
CA ARG A 211 -6.52 -29.80 11.08
C ARG A 211 -5.13 -29.55 10.50
N PRO A 212 -5.01 -29.32 9.19
CA PRO A 212 -3.73 -29.01 8.57
C PRO A 212 -3.12 -27.72 9.11
N ASP A 213 -1.80 -27.70 9.29
CA ASP A 213 -1.05 -26.50 9.70
C ASP A 213 -0.60 -25.73 8.47
N PHE A 214 -1.18 -24.54 8.28
CA PHE A 214 -0.79 -23.66 7.17
C PHE A 214 0.70 -23.32 7.17
N ARG A 215 1.37 -23.29 8.33
CA ARG A 215 2.80 -22.94 8.41
C ARG A 215 3.67 -23.93 7.65
N GLU A 216 3.27 -25.19 7.62
CA GLU A 216 3.97 -26.23 6.85
C GLU A 216 3.98 -25.87 5.35
N PHE A 217 2.81 -25.52 4.81
CA PHE A 217 2.66 -25.21 3.40
C PHE A 217 3.20 -23.83 3.02
N VAL A 218 2.98 -22.82 3.87
CA VAL A 218 3.39 -21.45 3.59
C VAL A 218 4.90 -21.26 3.83
N ARG A 219 5.43 -21.61 5.01
CA ARG A 219 6.87 -21.46 5.30
C ARG A 219 7.68 -22.58 4.67
N GLY A 220 7.20 -23.83 4.78
CA GLY A 220 7.88 -24.98 4.16
C GLY A 220 7.77 -24.99 2.63
N GLY A 221 6.85 -24.21 2.06
CA GLY A 221 6.68 -23.98 0.62
C GLY A 221 7.61 -22.92 0.03
N VAL A 222 8.45 -22.25 0.83
CA VAL A 222 9.45 -21.32 0.30
C VAL A 222 10.57 -22.10 -0.39
N THR A 223 10.62 -22.02 -1.72
CA THR A 223 11.63 -22.69 -2.56
C THR A 223 12.37 -21.68 -3.44
N ALA A 224 13.34 -22.15 -4.24
CA ALA A 224 14.02 -21.32 -5.22
C ALA A 224 13.04 -20.72 -6.25
N GLU A 225 12.01 -21.48 -6.64
CA GLU A 225 10.97 -21.07 -7.59
C GLU A 225 10.07 -19.98 -7.02
N THR A 226 9.62 -20.12 -5.76
CA THR A 226 8.78 -19.09 -5.13
C THR A 226 9.59 -17.82 -4.83
N LEU A 227 10.85 -17.95 -4.43
CA LEU A 227 11.77 -16.83 -4.29
C LEU A 227 12.04 -16.15 -5.63
N ASP A 228 12.13 -16.90 -6.72
CA ASP A 228 12.29 -16.33 -8.06
C ASP A 228 11.04 -15.57 -8.51
N ALA A 229 9.85 -16.12 -8.27
CA ALA A 229 8.58 -15.43 -8.50
C ALA A 229 8.49 -14.12 -7.69
N ALA A 230 8.78 -14.19 -6.38
CA ALA A 230 8.82 -13.03 -5.50
C ALA A 230 9.82 -11.96 -6.00
N ARG A 231 11.05 -12.35 -6.37
CA ARG A 231 12.03 -11.40 -6.92
C ARG A 231 11.57 -10.74 -8.21
N LYS A 232 10.90 -11.48 -9.10
CA LYS A 232 10.35 -10.92 -10.34
C LYS A 232 9.23 -9.91 -10.05
N LEU A 233 8.35 -10.20 -9.09
CA LEU A 233 7.32 -9.27 -8.62
C LEU A 233 7.92 -8.01 -7.95
N ARG A 234 8.96 -8.18 -7.14
CA ARG A 234 9.71 -7.07 -6.52
C ARG A 234 10.31 -6.16 -7.59
N ARG A 235 10.89 -6.72 -8.66
CA ARG A 235 11.43 -5.93 -9.78
C ARG A 235 10.36 -5.07 -10.46
N TYR A 236 9.18 -5.64 -10.74
CA TYR A 236 8.05 -4.84 -11.23
C TYR A 236 7.72 -3.69 -10.29
N THR A 237 7.73 -3.96 -8.98
CA THR A 237 7.43 -2.95 -7.97
C THR A 237 8.48 -1.82 -7.97
N GLU A 238 9.76 -2.18 -8.01
CA GLU A 238 10.88 -1.23 -8.02
C GLU A 238 10.92 -0.40 -9.31
N ASP A 239 10.81 -1.06 -10.47
CA ASP A 239 10.90 -0.42 -11.78
C ASP A 239 9.75 0.60 -12.01
N ASN A 240 8.58 0.35 -11.42
CA ASN A 240 7.43 1.23 -11.53
C ASN A 240 7.27 2.20 -10.34
N GLY A 241 8.18 2.16 -9.35
CA GLY A 241 8.08 2.99 -8.14
C GLY A 241 6.85 2.70 -7.29
N TRP A 242 6.35 1.47 -7.34
CA TRP A 242 5.15 1.00 -6.65
C TRP A 242 5.35 0.87 -5.14
N THR A 243 4.26 1.02 -4.39
CA THR A 243 4.27 0.86 -2.92
C THR A 243 4.09 -0.59 -2.49
N ALA A 244 4.25 -0.86 -1.18
CA ALA A 244 3.95 -2.16 -0.58
C ALA A 244 2.51 -2.64 -0.87
N TYR A 245 1.54 -1.72 -0.95
CA TYR A 245 0.16 -2.06 -1.28
C TYR A 245 0.02 -2.57 -2.72
N HIS A 246 0.68 -1.91 -3.69
CA HIS A 246 0.69 -2.34 -5.08
C HIS A 246 1.31 -3.73 -5.22
N GLU A 247 2.41 -3.98 -4.52
CA GLU A 247 3.06 -5.30 -4.50
C GLU A 247 2.11 -6.38 -3.96
N VAL A 248 1.37 -6.08 -2.89
CA VAL A 248 0.39 -7.02 -2.33
C VAL A 248 -0.76 -7.27 -3.30
N CYS A 249 -1.30 -6.23 -3.93
CA CYS A 249 -2.31 -6.36 -4.98
C CYS A 249 -1.80 -7.19 -6.17
N ALA A 250 -0.56 -6.99 -6.61
CA ALA A 250 0.02 -7.72 -7.73
C ALA A 250 0.19 -9.21 -7.42
N VAL A 251 0.61 -9.56 -6.20
CA VAL A 251 0.71 -10.95 -5.72
C VAL A 251 -0.68 -11.58 -5.60
N LEU A 252 -1.64 -10.85 -5.03
CA LEU A 252 -3.01 -11.31 -4.88
C LEU A 252 -3.63 -11.59 -6.25
N ALA A 253 -3.45 -10.68 -7.21
CA ALA A 253 -3.95 -10.82 -8.57
C ALA A 253 -3.29 -11.99 -9.31
N LEU A 254 -2.01 -12.29 -9.05
CA LEU A 254 -1.37 -13.49 -9.60
C LEU A 254 -2.09 -14.76 -9.10
N ALA A 255 -2.35 -14.87 -7.80
CA ALA A 255 -3.06 -16.03 -7.25
C ALA A 255 -4.49 -16.15 -7.84
N GLN A 256 -5.23 -15.04 -7.89
CA GLN A 256 -6.57 -14.99 -8.49
C GLN A 256 -6.60 -15.29 -9.99
N SER A 257 -5.48 -15.14 -10.70
CA SER A 257 -5.38 -15.42 -12.14
C SER A 257 -5.21 -16.90 -12.47
N ILE A 258 -4.84 -17.71 -11.48
CA ILE A 258 -4.64 -19.15 -11.67
C ILE A 258 -6.03 -19.83 -11.77
N PRO A 259 -6.25 -20.68 -12.80
CA PRO A 259 -7.50 -21.41 -12.95
C PRO A 259 -7.93 -22.18 -11.70
N TYR A 260 -9.21 -22.06 -11.35
CA TYR A 260 -9.80 -22.79 -10.23
C TYR A 260 -10.11 -24.23 -10.62
N SER A 261 -9.68 -25.20 -9.81
CA SER A 261 -10.01 -26.62 -9.95
C SER A 261 -10.14 -27.29 -8.59
N LEU A 262 -11.17 -28.11 -8.41
CA LEU A 262 -11.28 -28.94 -7.21
C LEU A 262 -10.21 -30.04 -7.19
N ASP A 263 -9.82 -30.47 -5.99
CA ASP A 263 -8.89 -31.60 -5.83
C ASP A 263 -9.40 -32.90 -6.42
N ARG A 264 -10.72 -33.10 -6.39
CA ARG A 264 -11.34 -34.26 -7.02
C ARG A 264 -11.13 -34.29 -8.53
N ASP A 265 -11.18 -33.14 -9.18
CA ASP A 265 -11.05 -33.03 -10.64
C ASP A 265 -9.58 -33.10 -11.07
N SER A 266 -8.68 -32.57 -10.24
CA SER A 266 -7.27 -32.38 -10.58
C SER A 266 -6.34 -33.49 -10.07
N ARG A 267 -6.65 -34.08 -8.91
CA ARG A 267 -5.85 -35.14 -8.26
C ARG A 267 -6.64 -36.41 -7.97
N ASN A 268 -7.95 -36.43 -8.19
CA ASN A 268 -8.85 -37.52 -7.83
C ASN A 268 -8.76 -37.89 -6.34
N LEU A 269 -8.63 -36.85 -5.50
CA LEU A 269 -8.62 -36.91 -4.04
C LEU A 269 -9.74 -36.02 -3.50
N ASP A 270 -10.25 -36.33 -2.31
CA ASP A 270 -11.28 -35.48 -1.68
C ASP A 270 -10.71 -34.14 -1.19
N GLU A 271 -9.42 -34.12 -0.83
CA GLU A 271 -8.70 -32.95 -0.33
C GLU A 271 -7.19 -33.14 -0.57
N TYR A 272 -6.51 -32.11 -1.07
CA TYR A 272 -5.10 -32.10 -1.41
C TYR A 272 -4.55 -30.66 -1.43
N TRP A 273 -3.94 -30.23 -0.32
CA TRP A 273 -3.30 -28.91 -0.30
C TRP A 273 -1.98 -28.96 -1.07
N ARG A 274 -1.86 -28.13 -2.09
CA ARG A 274 -0.64 -27.97 -2.88
C ARG A 274 0.36 -27.13 -2.13
N TYR A 275 1.63 -27.55 -2.18
CA TYR A 275 2.70 -26.59 -1.92
C TYR A 275 2.75 -25.54 -3.04
N PRO A 276 3.23 -24.31 -2.76
CA PRO A 276 3.34 -23.24 -3.76
C PRO A 276 4.02 -23.64 -5.08
N ILE A 277 5.07 -24.48 -5.03
CA ILE A 277 5.74 -25.00 -6.23
C ILE A 277 4.83 -25.89 -7.08
N GLU A 278 3.92 -26.64 -6.46
CA GLU A 278 2.92 -27.46 -7.15
C GLU A 278 1.88 -26.57 -7.81
N THR A 279 1.34 -25.55 -7.12
CA THR A 279 0.37 -24.61 -7.70
C THR A 279 0.97 -23.83 -8.87
N LEU A 280 2.22 -23.38 -8.75
CA LEU A 280 2.94 -22.71 -9.84
C LEU A 280 3.20 -23.65 -11.02
N TYR A 281 3.48 -24.93 -10.76
CA TYR A 281 3.76 -25.88 -11.84
C TYR A 281 2.48 -26.39 -12.53
N ASP A 282 1.49 -26.78 -11.75
CA ASP A 282 0.22 -27.33 -12.25
C ASP A 282 -0.66 -26.23 -12.85
N GLN A 283 -0.40 -24.95 -12.50
CA GLN A 283 -1.17 -23.77 -12.92
C GLN A 283 -2.67 -23.94 -12.65
N THR A 284 -2.98 -24.52 -11.50
CA THR A 284 -4.35 -24.81 -11.04
C THR A 284 -4.36 -24.97 -9.53
N GLY A 285 -5.51 -24.77 -8.91
CA GLY A 285 -5.73 -25.02 -7.48
C GLY A 285 -7.12 -24.59 -7.03
N ASP A 286 -7.43 -24.80 -5.76
CA ASP A 286 -8.65 -24.31 -5.14
C ASP A 286 -8.38 -23.15 -4.15
N ARG A 287 -9.23 -23.00 -3.13
CA ARG A 287 -9.21 -21.85 -2.20
C ARG A 287 -7.96 -21.89 -1.32
N GLU A 288 -7.66 -23.07 -0.81
CA GLU A 288 -6.56 -23.35 0.08
C GLU A 288 -5.24 -23.14 -0.66
N ASP A 289 -5.11 -23.69 -1.86
CA ASP A 289 -3.93 -23.56 -2.71
C ASP A 289 -3.62 -22.11 -3.08
N SER A 290 -4.64 -21.35 -3.50
CA SER A 290 -4.49 -19.96 -3.90
C SER A 290 -4.05 -19.09 -2.72
N SER A 291 -4.65 -19.32 -1.54
CA SER A 291 -4.30 -18.62 -0.31
C SER A 291 -2.88 -18.97 0.17
N ILE A 292 -2.50 -20.24 0.12
CA ILE A 292 -1.15 -20.72 0.47
C ILE A 292 -0.10 -20.09 -0.45
N LEU A 293 -0.33 -20.08 -1.76
CA LEU A 293 0.58 -19.48 -2.73
C LEU A 293 0.76 -17.99 -2.47
N ALA A 294 -0.35 -17.23 -2.35
CA ALA A 294 -0.29 -15.80 -2.10
C ALA A 294 0.44 -15.48 -0.80
N ALA A 295 0.12 -16.19 0.30
CA ALA A 295 0.79 -16.02 1.58
C ALA A 295 2.30 -16.35 1.49
N CYS A 296 2.68 -17.41 0.78
CA CYS A 296 4.08 -17.78 0.60
C CYS A 296 4.87 -16.70 -0.16
N LEU A 297 4.31 -16.16 -1.24
CA LEU A 297 4.97 -15.13 -2.03
C LEU A 297 5.09 -13.82 -1.25
N LEU A 298 4.04 -13.42 -0.53
CA LEU A 298 4.07 -12.23 0.32
C LEU A 298 5.05 -12.37 1.48
N LEU A 299 5.10 -13.55 2.11
CA LEU A 299 6.11 -13.86 3.13
C LEU A 299 7.52 -13.75 2.57
N ALA A 300 7.78 -14.31 1.38
CA ALA A 300 9.07 -14.23 0.69
C ALA A 300 9.46 -12.79 0.33
N LEU A 301 8.47 -11.93 0.06
CA LEU A 301 8.64 -10.51 -0.17
C LEU A 301 8.85 -9.70 1.13
N GLY A 302 8.71 -10.31 2.31
CA GLY A 302 8.91 -9.66 3.61
C GLY A 302 7.67 -9.03 4.22
N HIS A 303 6.48 -9.30 3.68
CA HIS A 303 5.22 -8.85 4.28
C HIS A 303 4.86 -9.73 5.48
N GLU A 304 4.32 -9.11 6.53
CA GLU A 304 3.73 -9.86 7.63
C GLU A 304 2.36 -10.38 7.18
N VAL A 305 2.22 -11.71 7.17
CA VAL A 305 1.02 -12.41 6.70
C VAL A 305 0.45 -13.36 7.74
N ALA A 306 -0.85 -13.55 7.67
CA ALA A 306 -1.58 -14.55 8.43
C ALA A 306 -2.55 -15.29 7.50
N MET A 307 -2.87 -16.53 7.83
CA MET A 307 -3.99 -17.24 7.19
C MET A 307 -5.25 -16.96 8.01
N LEU A 308 -6.35 -16.71 7.31
CA LEU A 308 -7.66 -16.45 7.89
C LEU A 308 -8.51 -17.70 7.66
N ARG A 309 -8.64 -18.52 8.70
CA ARG A 309 -9.43 -19.75 8.65
C ARG A 309 -10.87 -19.45 9.06
N MET A 310 -11.80 -19.88 8.23
CA MET A 310 -13.24 -19.91 8.51
C MET A 310 -13.74 -21.35 8.32
N PRO A 311 -14.95 -21.71 8.80
CA PRO A 311 -15.44 -23.10 8.74
C PRO A 311 -15.45 -23.71 7.33
N GLU A 312 -15.79 -22.91 6.33
CA GLU A 312 -15.95 -23.35 4.94
C GLU A 312 -15.06 -22.55 3.98
N HIS A 313 -14.14 -21.71 4.46
CA HIS A 313 -13.40 -20.78 3.62
C HIS A 313 -12.01 -20.45 4.18
N VAL A 314 -11.08 -20.12 3.29
CA VAL A 314 -9.74 -19.67 3.64
C VAL A 314 -9.43 -18.39 2.87
N ALA A 315 -8.86 -17.43 3.57
CA ALA A 315 -8.34 -16.19 2.99
C ALA A 315 -6.98 -15.86 3.60
N ILE A 316 -6.36 -14.77 3.14
CA ILE A 316 -5.10 -14.28 3.71
C ILE A 316 -5.31 -12.93 4.39
N GLY A 317 -4.54 -12.70 5.45
CA GLY A 317 -4.47 -11.45 6.18
C GLY A 317 -3.10 -10.82 5.97
N VAL A 318 -3.04 -9.57 5.52
CA VAL A 318 -1.77 -8.84 5.34
C VAL A 318 -1.72 -7.66 6.29
N ALA A 319 -0.65 -7.55 7.07
CA ALA A 319 -0.52 -6.46 8.04
C ALA A 319 -0.40 -5.11 7.31
N ALA A 320 -1.05 -4.09 7.85
CA ALA A 320 -0.99 -2.74 7.31
C ALA A 320 0.45 -2.20 7.35
N GLY A 321 1.00 -1.84 6.20
CA GLY A 321 2.29 -1.18 6.07
C GLY A 321 2.18 0.28 5.63
N GLN A 322 3.33 0.97 5.54
CA GLN A 322 3.40 2.26 4.84
C GLN A 322 2.96 2.08 3.37
N GLY A 323 2.14 3.00 2.87
CA GLY A 323 1.62 2.96 1.51
C GLY A 323 0.32 2.17 1.32
N PHE A 324 -0.24 1.59 2.38
CA PHE A 324 -1.61 1.07 2.36
C PHE A 324 -2.64 2.19 2.50
N PRO A 325 -3.81 2.08 1.84
CA PRO A 325 -4.92 3.01 2.04
C PRO A 325 -5.50 2.86 3.46
N PRO A 326 -6.15 3.90 4.01
CA PRO A 326 -6.92 3.76 5.25
C PRO A 326 -7.97 2.65 5.11
N ALA A 327 -8.01 1.74 6.07
CA ALA A 327 -9.00 0.67 6.12
C ALA A 327 -10.16 1.05 7.03
N GLU A 328 -11.39 0.84 6.57
CA GLU A 328 -12.58 0.95 7.43
C GLU A 328 -12.70 -0.25 8.39
N ARG A 329 -12.23 -1.43 7.95
CA ARG A 329 -12.28 -2.67 8.73
C ARG A 329 -11.00 -3.49 8.56
N LEU A 330 -10.33 -3.79 9.66
CA LEU A 330 -9.23 -4.74 9.73
C LEU A 330 -9.68 -5.98 10.51
N VAL A 331 -9.23 -7.16 10.07
CA VAL A 331 -9.38 -8.41 10.81
C VAL A 331 -8.51 -8.33 12.06
N GLN A 332 -9.14 -8.51 13.22
CA GLN A 332 -8.50 -8.36 14.55
C GLN A 332 -7.69 -7.05 14.68
N SER A 333 -8.17 -5.95 14.08
CA SER A 333 -7.52 -4.63 14.11
C SER A 333 -6.08 -4.61 13.58
N THR A 334 -5.63 -5.63 12.85
CA THR A 334 -4.23 -5.79 12.43
C THR A 334 -4.09 -6.06 10.93
N TYR A 335 -4.93 -6.92 10.38
CA TYR A 335 -4.75 -7.45 9.02
C TYR A 335 -5.83 -6.93 8.05
N PHE A 336 -5.43 -6.56 6.84
CA PHE A 336 -6.33 -6.45 5.70
C PHE A 336 -6.75 -7.84 5.28
N TYR A 337 -8.06 -8.05 5.08
CA TYR A 337 -8.57 -9.26 4.45
C TYR A 337 -8.24 -9.24 2.96
N CYS A 338 -7.71 -10.34 2.44
CA CYS A 338 -7.49 -10.49 1.00
C CYS A 338 -8.06 -11.84 0.54
N GLU A 339 -9.01 -11.78 -0.39
CA GLU A 339 -9.56 -12.95 -1.07
C GLU A 339 -8.62 -13.38 -2.18
N ALA A 340 -8.02 -14.57 -2.09
CA ALA A 340 -7.04 -15.05 -3.06
C ALA A 340 -7.64 -15.92 -4.17
N THR A 341 -8.87 -16.41 -3.99
CA THR A 341 -9.46 -17.41 -4.88
C THR A 341 -10.20 -16.79 -6.07
N GLN A 342 -11.02 -15.79 -5.79
CA GLN A 342 -11.91 -15.20 -6.78
C GLN A 342 -11.29 -13.94 -7.35
N SER A 343 -11.34 -13.80 -8.68
CA SER A 343 -10.88 -12.59 -9.37
C SER A 343 -11.73 -11.37 -9.01
N GLY A 344 -11.10 -10.19 -8.97
CA GLY A 344 -11.79 -8.91 -8.84
C GLY A 344 -11.97 -8.43 -7.40
N TRP A 345 -11.63 -9.27 -6.42
CA TRP A 345 -11.55 -8.85 -5.02
C TRP A 345 -10.27 -8.07 -4.75
N ARG A 346 -10.42 -6.95 -4.03
CA ARG A 346 -9.31 -6.07 -3.66
C ARG A 346 -8.88 -6.28 -2.21
N VAL A 347 -7.63 -5.95 -1.94
CA VAL A 347 -7.08 -5.91 -0.57
C VAL A 347 -7.97 -5.04 0.32
N GLY A 348 -8.44 -5.61 1.43
CA GLY A 348 -9.33 -4.97 2.39
C GLY A 348 -10.83 -5.15 2.13
N GLN A 349 -11.23 -5.70 0.99
CA GLN A 349 -12.64 -6.01 0.74
C GLN A 349 -12.99 -7.33 1.43
N VAL A 350 -13.87 -7.25 2.43
CA VAL A 350 -14.41 -8.42 3.10
C VAL A 350 -15.76 -8.75 2.47
N PRO A 351 -15.98 -9.99 1.98
CA PRO A 351 -17.29 -10.42 1.52
C PRO A 351 -18.39 -10.24 2.60
N GLU A 352 -19.62 -9.95 2.19
CA GLU A 352 -20.73 -9.69 3.13
C GLU A 352 -21.10 -10.93 3.96
N ASP A 353 -20.90 -12.12 3.41
CA ASP A 353 -21.11 -13.43 4.04
C ASP A 353 -19.99 -13.81 5.03
N VAL A 354 -18.88 -13.06 5.05
CA VAL A 354 -17.78 -13.28 6.00
C VAL A 354 -18.01 -12.47 7.28
N ASN A 355 -18.34 -13.19 8.35
CA ASN A 355 -18.42 -12.65 9.70
C ASN A 355 -17.03 -12.61 10.37
N PRO A 356 -16.52 -11.42 10.78
CA PRO A 356 -15.22 -11.31 11.45
C PRO A 356 -15.07 -12.14 12.72
N GLY A 357 -16.18 -12.40 13.43
CA GLY A 357 -16.17 -13.18 14.67
C GLY A 357 -15.80 -14.65 14.46
N ASP A 358 -16.00 -15.15 13.25
CA ASP A 358 -15.76 -16.55 12.89
C ASP A 358 -14.36 -16.77 12.27
N ILE A 359 -13.57 -15.70 12.14
CA ILE A 359 -12.23 -15.75 11.56
C ILE A 359 -11.21 -16.14 12.64
N GLU A 360 -10.63 -17.31 12.49
CA GLU A 360 -9.42 -17.70 13.20
C GLU A 360 -8.18 -17.19 12.44
N VAL A 361 -7.40 -16.33 13.11
CA VAL A 361 -6.14 -15.81 12.56
C VAL A 361 -4.99 -16.74 12.93
N VAL A 362 -4.40 -17.36 11.91
CA VAL A 362 -3.21 -18.20 12.03
C VAL A 362 -2.01 -17.40 11.51
N ARG A 363 -1.26 -16.78 12.43
CA ARG A 363 -0.02 -16.07 12.08
C ARG A 363 1.00 -17.02 11.49
N ILE A 364 1.55 -16.65 10.34
CA ILE A 364 2.48 -17.48 9.59
C ILE A 364 3.84 -17.45 10.21
#